data_AF-A0A1F5S1G0-F1
#
_entry.id   AF-A0A1F5S1G0-F1
#
_cell.length_a   1.000
_cell.length_b   1.000
_cell.length_c   1.000
_cell.angle_alpha   90.00
_cell.angle_beta   90.00
_cell.angle_gamma   90.00
#
_symmetry.space_group_name_H-M   'P 1'
#
loop_
_entity.id
_entity.type
_entity.pdbx_description
1 polymer ?
#
loop_
_entity_poly.entity_id
_entity_poly.type
_entity_poly.pdbx_seq_one_letter_code
_entity_poly.pdbx_strand_id
1 'polypeptide(L)'
;MIKKLNQNGAAMIISVLILSVVMLSMALTGTSSFMREIQIIEAAKNKKISLSAANACIELAIDRLGRNINYQGSETINNGTLLCNILAINPGPPWTIKAEASRGNQSAKMQAVLSSRLPVVVDSWEEVEDF
;
A
#
# COMPACT_ATOMS: atom_id res chain seq x y z
N MET A 1 26.37 16.10 -58.82
CA MET A 1 25.55 15.17 -59.62
C MET A 1 24.56 14.50 -58.68
N ILE A 2 23.31 14.98 -58.62
CA ILE A 2 22.29 14.43 -57.70
C ILE A 2 21.73 13.18 -58.36
N LYS A 3 22.11 12.01 -57.85
CA LYS A 3 21.66 10.70 -58.34
C LYS A 3 20.15 10.62 -58.08
N LYS A 4 19.32 10.72 -59.13
CA LYS A 4 17.86 10.52 -59.02
C LYS A 4 17.64 9.14 -58.42
N LEU A 5 17.04 9.07 -57.23
CA LEU A 5 16.64 7.81 -56.64
C LEU A 5 15.63 7.12 -57.58
N ASN A 6 15.88 5.85 -57.90
CA ASN A 6 14.92 5.01 -58.58
C ASN A 6 13.64 4.97 -57.71
N GLN A 7 12.46 5.25 -58.29
CA GLN A 7 11.21 5.41 -57.54
C GLN A 7 10.92 4.21 -56.61
N ASN A 8 11.35 3.02 -57.02
CA ASN A 8 11.20 1.79 -56.24
C ASN A 8 12.09 1.77 -54.98
N GLY A 9 13.31 2.34 -55.05
CA GLY A 9 14.21 2.44 -53.89
C GLY A 9 13.76 3.49 -52.87
N ALA A 10 13.18 4.60 -53.35
CA ALA A 10 12.56 5.60 -52.47
C ALA A 10 11.34 5.03 -51.74
N ALA A 11 10.49 4.26 -52.44
CA ALA A 11 9.34 3.59 -51.82
C ALA A 11 9.75 2.54 -50.77
N MET A 12 10.85 1.83 -50.98
CA MET A 12 11.37 0.85 -50.02
C MET A 12 11.89 1.52 -48.73
N ILE A 13 12.57 2.66 -48.84
CA ILE A 13 13.06 3.41 -47.67
C ILE A 13 11.89 4.00 -46.88
N ILE A 14 10.89 4.55 -47.57
CA ILE A 14 9.70 5.14 -46.95
C ILE A 14 8.89 4.06 -46.20
N SER A 15 8.70 2.89 -46.78
CA SER A 15 7.97 1.79 -46.12
C SER A 15 8.70 1.27 -44.88
N VAL A 16 10.02 1.13 -44.92
CA VAL A 16 10.82 0.75 -43.75
C VAL A 16 10.75 1.81 -42.65
N LEU A 17 10.74 3.11 -43.00
CA LEU A 17 10.55 4.19 -42.05
C LEU A 17 9.16 4.18 -41.40
N ILE A 18 8.11 3.90 -42.18
CA ILE A 18 6.75 3.80 -41.64
C ILE A 18 6.66 2.60 -40.68
N LEU A 19 7.20 1.45 -41.08
CA LEU A 19 7.20 0.25 -40.25
C LEU A 19 8.00 0.45 -38.95
N SER A 20 9.14 1.14 -39.01
CA SER A 20 9.94 1.41 -37.80
C SER A 20 9.21 2.34 -36.83
N VAL A 21 8.53 3.38 -37.32
CA VAL A 21 7.72 4.28 -36.49
C VAL A 21 6.55 3.53 -35.86
N VAL A 22 5.87 2.67 -36.61
CA VAL A 22 4.77 1.84 -36.09
C VAL A 22 5.27 0.89 -35.01
N MET A 23 6.38 0.16 -35.24
CA MET A 23 6.96 -0.72 -34.22
C MET A 23 7.41 0.04 -32.97
N LEU A 24 7.99 1.22 -33.13
CA LEU A 24 8.42 2.05 -31.99
C LEU A 24 7.22 2.51 -31.15
N SER A 25 6.12 2.91 -31.81
CA SER A 25 4.90 3.32 -31.11
C SER A 25 4.27 2.19 -30.30
N MET A 26 4.24 0.97 -30.85
CA MET A 26 3.74 -0.22 -30.16
C MET A 26 4.60 -0.59 -28.94
N ALA A 27 5.93 -0.51 -29.08
CA ALA A 27 6.86 -0.77 -27.99
C ALA A 27 6.66 0.20 -26.81
N LEU A 28 6.44 1.49 -27.09
CA LEU A 28 6.21 2.50 -26.05
C LEU A 28 4.87 2.31 -25.32
N THR A 29 3.82 1.91 -26.04
CA THR A 29 2.52 1.60 -25.41
C THR A 29 2.57 0.33 -24.57
N GLY A 30 3.36 -0.68 -24.97
CA GLY A 30 3.56 -1.89 -24.21
C GLY A 30 4.27 -1.63 -22.88
N THR A 31 5.39 -0.92 -22.91
CA THR A 31 6.22 -0.68 -21.71
C THR A 31 5.50 0.13 -20.63
N SER A 32 4.71 1.14 -21.01
CA SER A 32 3.92 1.93 -20.05
C SER A 32 2.86 1.10 -19.32
N SER A 33 2.25 0.13 -20.00
CA SER A 33 1.28 -0.80 -19.41
C SER A 33 1.94 -1.71 -18.37
N PHE A 34 3.11 -2.27 -18.70
CA PHE A 34 3.88 -3.11 -17.76
C PHE A 34 4.35 -2.35 -16.51
N MET A 35 4.80 -1.09 -16.67
CA MET A 35 5.22 -0.29 -15.52
C MET A 35 4.06 -0.03 -14.55
N ARG A 36 2.84 0.19 -15.08
CA ARG A 36 1.65 0.39 -14.25
C ARG A 36 1.31 -0.87 -13.44
N GLU A 37 1.42 -2.05 -14.06
CA GLU A 37 1.17 -3.31 -13.36
C GLU A 37 2.16 -3.54 -12.21
N ILE A 38 3.45 -3.25 -12.43
CA ILE A 38 4.49 -3.35 -11.38
C ILE A 38 4.15 -2.44 -10.20
N GLN A 39 3.76 -1.19 -10.47
CA GLN A 39 3.37 -0.24 -9.42
C GLN A 39 2.16 -0.73 -8.61
N ILE A 40 1.15 -1.31 -9.28
CA ILE A 40 -0.03 -1.87 -8.62
C ILE A 40 0.36 -3.06 -7.73
N ILE A 41 1.21 -3.96 -8.22
CA ILE A 41 1.67 -5.13 -7.45
C ILE A 41 2.46 -4.68 -6.22
N GLU A 42 3.36 -3.71 -6.38
CA GLU A 42 4.14 -3.17 -5.27
C GLU A 42 3.27 -2.46 -4.23
N ALA A 43 2.31 -1.63 -4.69
CA ALA A 43 1.33 -1.00 -3.81
C ALA A 43 0.51 -2.03 -3.05
N ALA A 44 0.01 -3.07 -3.72
CA ALA A 44 -0.75 -4.15 -3.09
C ALA A 44 0.09 -4.92 -2.06
N LYS A 45 1.36 -5.20 -2.36
CA LYS A 45 2.29 -5.84 -1.41
C LYS A 45 2.52 -4.96 -0.18
N ASN A 46 2.78 -3.67 -0.39
CA ASN A 46 3.00 -2.73 0.70
C ASN A 46 1.74 -2.57 1.56
N LYS A 47 0.55 -2.51 0.95
CA LYS A 47 -0.73 -2.50 1.67
C LYS A 47 -0.89 -3.74 2.56
N LYS A 48 -0.62 -4.95 2.04
CA LYS A 48 -0.70 -6.18 2.84
C LYS A 48 0.27 -6.18 4.03
N ILE A 49 1.49 -5.66 3.84
CA ILE A 49 2.46 -5.54 4.93
C ILE A 49 1.97 -4.54 5.98
N SER A 50 1.49 -3.37 5.56
CA SER A 50 0.91 -2.38 6.47
C SER A 50 -0.29 -2.95 7.24
N LEU A 51 -1.17 -3.71 6.59
CA LEU A 51 -2.31 -4.35 7.24
C LEU A 51 -1.88 -5.37 8.31
N SER A 52 -0.93 -6.25 7.96
CA SER A 52 -0.37 -7.20 8.92
C SER A 52 0.30 -6.50 10.10
N ALA A 53 0.95 -5.37 9.87
CA ALA A 53 1.58 -4.57 10.91
C ALA A 53 0.55 -3.89 11.82
N ALA A 54 -0.49 -3.28 11.26
CA ALA A 54 -1.55 -2.66 12.03
C ALA A 54 -2.25 -3.70 12.91
N ASN A 55 -2.47 -4.91 12.39
CA ASN A 55 -3.00 -6.04 13.15
C ASN A 55 -2.09 -6.40 14.34
N ALA A 56 -0.80 -6.58 14.11
CA ALA A 56 0.18 -6.89 15.16
C ALA A 56 0.23 -5.80 16.25
N CYS A 57 0.01 -4.53 15.89
CA CYS A 57 -0.04 -3.44 16.86
C CYS A 57 -1.30 -3.45 17.72
N ILE A 58 -2.45 -3.82 17.17
CA ILE A 58 -3.65 -4.06 17.99
C ILE A 58 -3.40 -5.24 18.94
N GLU A 59 -2.83 -6.35 18.45
CA GLU A 59 -2.51 -7.51 19.30
C GLU A 59 -1.57 -7.11 20.45
N LEU A 60 -0.53 -6.32 20.15
CA LEU A 60 0.39 -5.81 21.16
C LEU A 60 -0.30 -4.87 22.16
N ALA A 61 -1.20 -4.01 21.70
CA ALA A 61 -1.97 -3.13 22.57
C ALA A 61 -2.90 -3.93 23.49
N ILE A 62 -3.57 -4.96 22.97
CA ILE A 62 -4.42 -5.88 23.74
C ILE A 62 -3.60 -6.65 24.78
N ASP A 63 -2.45 -7.19 24.40
CA ASP A 63 -1.54 -7.90 25.29
C ASP A 63 -1.04 -6.99 26.42
N ARG A 64 -0.67 -5.74 26.11
CA ARG A 64 -0.30 -4.74 27.12
C ARG A 64 -1.46 -4.35 28.02
N LEU A 65 -2.66 -4.20 27.47
CA LEU A 65 -3.87 -3.91 28.24
C LEU A 65 -4.23 -5.06 29.19
N GLY A 66 -4.06 -6.31 28.74
CA GLY A 66 -4.25 -7.50 29.58
C GLY A 66 -3.26 -7.59 30.73
N ARG A 67 -2.02 -7.11 30.55
CA ARG A 67 -1.01 -7.02 31.62
C ARG A 67 -1.15 -5.79 32.51
N ASN A 68 -1.65 -4.68 31.97
CA ASN A 68 -1.79 -3.41 32.68
C ASN A 68 -3.10 -2.72 32.27
N ILE A 69 -4.10 -2.75 33.16
CA ILE A 69 -5.41 -2.11 32.96
C ILE A 69 -5.34 -0.60 32.70
N ASN A 70 -4.28 0.04 33.17
CA ASN A 70 -4.06 1.48 33.02
C ASN A 70 -3.31 1.84 31.73
N TYR A 71 -3.05 0.87 30.85
CA TYR A 71 -2.48 1.15 29.53
C TYR A 71 -3.44 2.02 28.72
N GLN A 72 -2.95 3.18 28.25
CA GLN A 72 -3.74 4.18 27.53
C GLN A 72 -3.44 4.22 26.03
N GLY A 73 -2.49 3.41 25.53
CA GLY A 73 -2.01 3.53 24.15
C GLY A 73 -1.13 4.76 23.94
N SER A 74 -1.27 5.42 22.79
CA SER A 74 -0.51 6.61 22.37
C SER A 74 1.00 6.35 22.20
N GLU A 75 1.34 5.31 21.45
CA GLU A 75 2.73 4.97 21.16
C GLU A 75 2.99 4.78 19.67
N THR A 76 4.21 5.11 19.26
CA THR A 76 4.70 4.87 17.90
C THR A 76 5.83 3.86 17.95
N ILE A 77 5.64 2.75 17.26
CA ILE A 77 6.63 1.70 17.04
C ILE A 77 7.21 1.90 15.65
N ASN A 78 8.50 2.21 15.57
CA ASN A 78 9.19 2.41 14.30
C ASN A 78 10.27 1.35 14.13
N ASN A 79 10.18 0.57 13.05
CA ASN A 79 11.15 -0.47 12.70
C ASN A 79 11.98 -0.07 11.46
N GLY A 80 12.16 1.24 11.25
CA GLY A 80 12.93 1.87 10.17
C GLY A 80 12.18 1.94 8.83
N THR A 81 11.60 0.82 8.39
CA THR A 81 10.86 0.75 7.11
C THR A 81 9.35 0.63 7.27
N LEU A 82 8.88 0.48 8.51
CA LEU A 82 7.50 0.28 8.88
C LEU A 82 7.25 1.08 10.14
N LEU A 83 6.23 1.91 10.11
CA LEU A 83 5.81 2.74 11.22
C LEU A 83 4.44 2.25 11.67
N CYS A 84 4.26 2.07 12.98
CA CYS A 84 2.99 1.68 13.54
C CYS A 84 2.63 2.57 14.72
N ASN A 85 1.48 3.22 14.64
CA ASN A 85 0.94 4.13 15.65
C ASN A 85 -0.24 3.47 16.33
N ILE A 86 -0.11 3.21 17.63
CA ILE A 86 -1.23 2.83 18.49
C ILE A 86 -1.76 4.12 19.10
N LEU A 87 -2.99 4.48 18.74
CA LEU A 87 -3.65 5.69 19.23
C LEU A 87 -4.08 5.54 20.69
N ALA A 88 -4.42 6.66 21.33
CA ALA A 88 -4.93 6.65 22.68
C ALA A 88 -6.26 5.88 22.76
N ILE A 89 -6.39 5.00 23.76
CA ILE A 89 -7.60 4.24 24.01
C ILE A 89 -8.61 5.16 24.70
N ASN A 90 -9.81 5.26 24.13
CA ASN A 90 -10.88 6.11 24.68
C ASN A 90 -11.21 5.70 26.14
N PRO A 91 -11.42 6.64 27.08
CA PRO A 91 -11.56 6.31 28.51
C PRO A 91 -12.94 5.77 28.93
N GLY A 92 -13.88 5.53 28.01
CA GLY A 92 -15.21 5.00 28.31
C GLY A 92 -15.62 3.82 27.41
N PRO A 93 -16.56 2.97 27.86
CA PRO A 93 -17.15 1.93 27.02
C PRO A 93 -18.03 2.56 25.91
N PRO A 94 -18.01 2.00 24.68
CA PRO A 94 -17.16 0.90 24.26
C PRO A 94 -15.70 1.33 24.13
N TRP A 95 -14.78 0.53 24.69
CA TRP A 95 -13.35 0.86 24.60
C TRP A 95 -12.86 0.53 23.21
N THR A 96 -12.24 1.50 22.56
CA THR A 96 -11.76 1.34 21.19
C THR A 96 -10.25 1.44 21.16
N ILE A 97 -9.59 0.40 20.65
CA ILE A 97 -8.18 0.41 20.31
C ILE A 97 -8.08 0.70 18.82
N LYS A 98 -7.32 1.74 18.47
CA LYS A 98 -7.08 2.14 17.09
C LYS A 98 -5.59 2.03 16.82
N ALA A 99 -5.22 1.38 15.73
CA ALA A 99 -3.84 1.30 15.28
C ALA A 99 -3.74 1.62 13.79
N GLU A 100 -2.73 2.38 13.42
CA GLU A 100 -2.38 2.68 12.04
C GLU A 100 -0.97 2.16 11.78
N ALA A 101 -0.77 1.45 10.68
CA ALA A 101 0.58 1.14 10.22
C ALA A 101 0.80 1.62 8.79
N SER A 102 2.01 2.10 8.52
CA SER A 102 2.39 2.66 7.23
C SER A 102 3.76 2.17 6.78
N ARG A 103 3.87 1.91 5.47
CA ARG A 103 5.10 1.52 4.78
C ARG A 103 5.13 2.23 3.42
N GLY A 104 6.07 3.17 3.26
CA GLY A 104 6.12 4.03 2.08
C GLY A 104 4.83 4.84 1.94
N ASN A 105 4.18 4.76 0.76
CA ASN A 105 2.94 5.48 0.46
C ASN A 105 1.66 4.66 0.75
N GLN A 106 1.76 3.55 1.47
CA GLN A 106 0.62 2.69 1.78
C GLN A 106 0.43 2.61 3.30
N SER A 107 -0.77 2.94 3.77
CA SER A 107 -1.18 2.78 5.16
C SER A 107 -2.37 1.83 5.27
N ALA A 108 -2.51 1.24 6.46
CA ALA A 108 -3.67 0.47 6.86
C ALA A 108 -4.05 0.90 8.27
N LYS A 109 -5.35 1.08 8.50
CA LYS A 109 -5.91 1.47 9.78
C LYS A 109 -6.79 0.33 10.27
N MET A 110 -6.58 -0.07 11.51
CA MET A 110 -7.31 -1.14 12.16
C MET A 110 -7.98 -0.58 13.41
N GLN A 111 -9.18 -1.08 13.67
CA GLN A 111 -9.95 -0.76 14.86
C GLN A 111 -10.41 -2.05 15.53
N ALA A 112 -10.23 -2.11 16.86
CA ALA A 112 -10.80 -3.15 17.70
C ALA A 112 -11.66 -2.51 18.78
N VAL A 113 -12.87 -3.03 18.96
CA VAL A 113 -13.81 -2.60 19.99
C VAL A 113 -13.86 -3.67 21.07
N LEU A 114 -13.76 -3.27 22.34
CA LEU A 114 -13.75 -4.16 23.49
C LEU A 114 -15.01 -3.98 24.33
N SER A 115 -15.62 -5.10 24.73
CA SER A 115 -16.70 -5.15 25.74
C SER A 115 -16.17 -5.19 27.17
N SER A 116 -14.93 -5.62 27.37
CA SER A 116 -14.28 -5.70 28.68
C SER A 116 -12.76 -5.54 28.55
N ARG A 117 -12.14 -4.89 29.55
CA ARG A 117 -10.67 -4.77 29.67
C ARG A 117 -10.04 -5.82 30.58
N LEU A 118 -10.79 -6.42 31.49
CA LEU A 118 -10.31 -7.49 32.39
C LEU A 118 -11.41 -8.54 32.66
N PRO A 119 -11.33 -9.75 32.06
CA PRO A 119 -10.43 -10.13 30.97
C PRO A 119 -10.68 -9.28 29.72
N VAL A 120 -9.68 -9.17 28.84
CA VAL A 120 -9.89 -8.45 27.56
C VAL A 120 -10.83 -9.28 26.69
N VAL A 121 -11.98 -8.70 26.34
CA VAL A 121 -12.97 -9.31 25.45
C VAL A 121 -13.16 -8.36 24.26
N VAL A 122 -12.87 -8.88 23.07
CA VAL A 122 -12.99 -8.15 21.80
C VAL A 122 -14.37 -8.44 21.20
N ASP A 123 -15.13 -7.39 20.92
CA ASP A 123 -16.43 -7.47 20.24
C ASP A 123 -16.28 -7.37 18.72
N SER A 124 -15.43 -6.46 18.25
CA SER A 124 -15.15 -6.28 16.82
C SER A 124 -13.67 -6.06 16.55
N TRP A 125 -13.24 -6.46 15.35
CA TRP A 125 -11.88 -6.31 14.84
C TRP A 125 -11.95 -6.12 13.33
N GLU A 126 -11.69 -4.92 12.85
CA GLU A 126 -11.88 -4.58 11.43
C GLU A 126 -10.86 -3.56 10.90
N GLU A 127 -10.61 -3.63 9.59
CA GLU A 127 -9.93 -2.57 8.84
C GLU A 127 -10.93 -1.44 8.60
N VAL A 128 -10.52 -0.20 8.87
CA VAL A 128 -11.34 1.00 8.66
C VAL A 128 -10.63 1.94 7.69
N GLU A 129 -11.39 2.71 6.90
CA GLU A 129 -10.78 3.75 6.06
C GLU A 129 -10.37 4.98 6.87
N ASP A 130 -11.13 5.27 7.91
CA ASP A 130 -10.86 6.35 8.86
C ASP A 130 -11.34 6.04 10.28
N PHE A 131 -10.86 6.82 11.25
CA PHE A 131 -11.06 6.61 12.68
C PHE A 131 -12.21 7.42 13.28
#